data_AF-A0A9E0YP78-F1
#
_entry.id   AF-A0A9E0YP78-F1
#
_cell.length_a   1.000
_cell.length_b   1.000
_cell.length_c   1.000
_cell.angle_alpha   90.00
_cell.angle_beta   90.00
_cell.angle_gamma   90.00
#
_symmetry.space_group_name_H-M   'P 1'
#
loop_
_entity.id
_entity.type
_entity.pdbx_description
1 polymer ?
#
loop_
_entity_poly.entity_id
_entity_poly.type
_entity_poly.pdbx_seq_one_letter_code
_entity_poly.pdbx_strand_id
1 'polypeptide(L)' 'MQSRLPHEVNGVLGADLTVDDIPDIGKSIIDTERKFNEEAGFTKEDDRLPEFMREEELPPHDEVFDVAKDELDKVLSE' A
#
# COMPACT_ATOMS: atom_id res chain seq x y z
N MET A 1 -6.56 7.16 -22.94
CA MET A 1 -5.12 7.43 -22.74
C MET A 1 -4.46 6.06 -22.60
N GLN A 2 -3.67 5.60 -23.58
CA GLN A 2 -3.03 4.28 -23.47
C GLN A 2 -1.95 4.33 -22.38
N SER A 3 -2.01 3.38 -21.43
CA SER A 3 -0.99 3.22 -20.39
C SER A 3 0.35 2.88 -21.05
N ARG A 4 1.39 3.66 -20.74
CA ARG A 4 2.72 3.52 -21.36
C ARG A 4 3.55 2.39 -20.76
N LEU A 5 3.23 1.97 -19.53
CA LEU A 5 4.02 0.99 -18.78
C LEU A 5 4.11 -0.38 -19.48
N PRO A 6 3.00 -1.05 -19.87
CA PRO A 6 3.10 -2.35 -20.55
C PRO A 6 3.79 -2.25 -21.91
N HIS A 7 3.58 -1.14 -22.63
CA HIS A 7 4.21 -0.91 -23.93
C HIS A 7 5.74 -0.84 -23.82
N GLU A 8 6.27 -0.08 -22.85
CA GLU A 8 7.70 0.04 -22.62
C GLU A 8 8.31 -1.30 -22.16
N VAL A 9 7.65 -2.00 -21.24
CA VAL A 9 8.11 -3.30 -20.71
C VAL A 9 8.12 -4.38 -21.80
N ASN A 10 7.04 -4.49 -22.58
CA ASN A 10 6.95 -5.45 -23.68
C ASN A 10 7.99 -5.13 -24.77
N GLY A 11 8.21 -3.86 -25.08
CA GLY A 11 9.20 -3.42 -26.06
C GLY A 11 10.65 -3.75 -25.67
N VAL A 12 10.99 -3.67 -24.37
CA VAL A 12 12.35 -3.96 -23.87
C VAL A 12 12.56 -5.45 -23.61
N LEU A 13 11.59 -6.12 -23.00
CA LEU A 13 11.73 -7.51 -22.52
C LEU A 13 11.14 -8.56 -23.46
N GLY A 14 10.42 -8.15 -24.51
CA GLY A 14 9.66 -9.07 -25.35
C GLY A 14 8.51 -9.77 -24.62
N ALA A 15 8.06 -9.19 -23.50
CA ALA A 15 6.93 -9.67 -22.72
C ALA A 15 5.60 -9.41 -23.44
N ASP A 16 4.54 -10.07 -22.96
CA ASP A 16 3.17 -9.89 -23.46
C ASP A 16 2.25 -9.48 -22.31
N LEU A 17 2.53 -8.31 -21.73
CA LEU A 17 1.74 -7.73 -20.65
C LEU A 17 0.68 -6.77 -21.20
N THR A 18 -0.53 -6.88 -20.67
CA THR A 18 -1.60 -5.92 -20.86
C THR A 18 -1.67 -4.94 -19.69
N VAL A 19 -2.53 -3.93 -19.79
CA VAL A 19 -2.77 -3.00 -18.67
C VAL A 19 -3.43 -3.71 -17.49
N ASP A 20 -4.26 -4.72 -17.78
CA ASP A 20 -5.04 -5.44 -16.77
C ASP A 20 -4.19 -6.44 -15.98
N ASP A 21 -3.02 -6.84 -16.50
CA ASP A 21 -2.08 -7.73 -15.79
C ASP A 21 -1.28 -6.99 -14.69
N ILE A 22 -1.13 -5.67 -14.81
CA ILE A 22 -0.27 -4.87 -13.91
C ILE A 22 -0.77 -4.85 -12.45
N PRO A 23 -2.08 -4.65 -12.16
CA PRO A 23 -2.60 -4.69 -10.80
C PRO A 23 -2.37 -6.04 -10.11
N ASP A 24 -2.56 -7.16 -10.81
CA ASP A 24 -2.38 -8.50 -10.22
C ASP A 24 -0.91 -8.78 -9.91
N ILE A 25 0.01 -8.37 -10.79
CA ILE A 25 1.45 -8.43 -10.53
C ILE A 25 1.80 -7.57 -9.31
N GLY A 26 1.31 -6.33 -9.26
CA GLY A 26 1.54 -5.42 -8.14
C GLY A 26 1.03 -5.97 -6.82
N LYS A 27 -0.17 -6.57 -6.81
CA LYS A 27 -0.73 -7.23 -5.63
C LYS A 27 0.14 -8.40 -5.15
N SER A 28 0.60 -9.26 -6.07
CA SER A 28 1.48 -10.38 -5.70
C SER A 28 2.81 -9.95 -5.07
N ILE A 29 3.35 -8.81 -5.51
CA ILE A 29 4.57 -8.22 -4.95
C ILE A 29 4.29 -7.72 -3.53
N ILE A 30 3.22 -6.95 -3.33
CA ILE A 30 2.82 -6.44 -2.01
C ILE A 30 2.57 -7.60 -1.04
N ASP A 31 1.89 -8.66 -1.47
CA ASP A 31 1.66 -9.85 -0.63
C ASP A 31 2.98 -10.53 -0.21
N THR A 32 3.95 -10.58 -1.12
CA THR A 32 5.29 -11.12 -0.84
C THR A 32 6.06 -10.25 0.16
N GLU A 33 6.03 -8.92 -0.02
CA GLU A 33 6.68 -7.96 0.87
C GLU A 33 6.08 -8.00 2.28
N ARG A 34 4.75 -8.11 2.38
CA ARG A 34 4.05 -8.26 3.66
C ARG A 34 4.45 -9.52 4.39
N LYS A 35 4.46 -10.66 3.70
CA LYS A 35 4.91 -11.93 4.29
C LYS A 35 6.35 -11.84 4.79
N PHE A 36 7.22 -11.19 4.03
CA PHE A 36 8.60 -10.96 4.47
C PHE A 36 8.66 -10.14 5.76
N ASN A 37 7.87 -9.08 5.88
CA ASN A 37 7.81 -8.25 7.10
C ASN A 37 7.26 -9.05 8.30
N GLU A 38 6.20 -9.84 8.10
CA GLU A 38 5.65 -10.73 9.13
C GLU A 38 6.70 -11.74 9.62
N GLU A 39 7.46 -12.34 8.70
CA GLU A 39 8.57 -13.26 9.04
C GLU A 39 9.73 -12.55 9.74
N ALA A 40 9.94 -11.27 9.48
CA ALA A 40 10.89 -10.41 10.20
C ALA A 40 10.39 -9.96 11.58
N GLY A 41 9.13 -10.26 11.93
CA GLY A 41 8.52 -9.96 13.22
C GLY A 41 7.74 -8.65 13.29
N PHE A 42 7.44 -8.02 12.14
CA PHE A 42 6.51 -6.90 12.11
C PHE A 42 5.10 -7.36 12.49
N THR A 43 4.40 -6.51 13.21
CA THR A 43 3.05 -6.73 13.69
C THR A 43 2.16 -5.57 13.31
N LYS A 44 0.86 -5.72 13.49
CA LYS A 44 -0.12 -4.64 13.33
C LYS A 44 0.16 -3.39 14.20
N GLU A 45 0.95 -3.52 15.26
CA GLU A 45 1.35 -2.37 16.09
C GLU A 45 2.45 -1.53 15.44
N ASP A 46 3.12 -2.07 14.42
CA ASP A 46 4.10 -1.34 13.60
C ASP A 46 3.40 -0.60 12.44
N ASP A 47 2.18 -0.98 12.08
CA ASP A 47 1.32 -0.33 11.08
C ASP A 47 0.53 0.85 11.68
N ARG A 48 1.19 1.67 12.50
CA ARG A 48 0.59 2.81 13.19
C ARG A 48 1.16 4.13 12.66
N LEU A 49 0.28 5.10 12.48
CA LEU A 49 0.68 6.47 12.17
C LEU A 49 1.43 7.08 13.37
N PRO A 50 2.33 8.05 13.12
CA PRO A 50 3.00 8.80 14.18
C PRO A 50 2.03 9.43 15.19
N GLU A 51 2.45 9.50 16.46
CA GLU A 51 1.61 9.98 17.57
C GLU A 51 1.07 11.40 17.35
N PHE A 52 1.89 12.31 16.81
CA PHE A 52 1.48 13.70 16.55
C PHE A 52 0.27 13.80 15.62
N MET A 53 0.05 12.84 14.70
CA MET A 53 -1.13 12.87 13.82
C MET A 53 -2.43 12.65 14.58
N ARG A 54 -2.38 12.07 15.79
CA ARG A 54 -3.54 11.87 16.68
C ARG A 54 -3.66 12.94 17.76
N GLU A 55 -2.57 13.65 18.06
CA GLU A 55 -2.50 14.61 19.18
C GLU A 55 -2.52 16.07 18.73
N GLU A 56 -1.98 16.38 17.54
CA GLU A 56 -1.84 17.73 17.02
C GLU A 56 -2.86 17.99 15.90
N GLU A 57 -3.68 19.02 16.09
CA GLU A 57 -4.64 19.50 15.09
C GLU A 57 -3.90 20.02 13.85
N LEU A 58 -4.30 19.57 12.66
CA LEU A 58 -3.69 19.98 11.38
C LEU A 58 -4.36 21.25 10.83
N PRO A 59 -3.69 22.43 10.86
CA PRO A 59 -4.26 23.65 10.29
C PRO A 59 -4.32 23.56 8.76
N PRO A 60 -5.31 24.19 8.10
CA PRO A 60 -6.37 25.04 8.66
C PRO A 60 -7.64 24.28 9.05
N HIS A 61 -7.63 22.95 8.99
CA HIS A 61 -8.81 22.14 9.22
C HIS A 61 -9.01 21.82 10.70
N ASP A 62 -7.95 21.97 11.51
CA ASP A 62 -7.92 21.76 12.95
C ASP A 62 -8.43 20.35 13.36
N GLU A 63 -8.19 19.37 12.48
CA GLU A 63 -8.58 17.97 12.68
C GLU A 63 -7.37 17.12 13.06
N VAL A 64 -7.63 16.06 13.82
CA VAL A 64 -6.68 14.99 14.15
C VAL A 64 -7.11 13.68 13.50
N PHE A 65 -6.18 12.73 13.35
CA PHE A 65 -6.50 11.39 12.89
C PHE A 65 -7.22 10.59 13.99
N ASP A 66 -8.54 10.54 13.91
CA ASP A 66 -9.43 9.95 14.93
C ASP A 66 -9.89 8.51 14.61
N VAL A 67 -9.45 7.94 13.48
CA VAL A 67 -9.81 6.56 13.09
C VAL A 67 -9.37 5.56 14.17
N ALA A 68 -10.32 4.71 14.59
CA ALA A 68 -10.09 3.72 15.62
C ALA A 68 -9.05 2.68 15.17
N LYS A 69 -8.25 2.17 16.11
CA LYS A 69 -7.17 1.21 15.80
C LYS A 69 -7.71 -0.07 15.16
N ASP A 70 -8.87 -0.55 15.61
CA ASP A 70 -9.52 -1.74 15.06
C ASP A 70 -10.10 -1.51 13.66
N GLU A 71 -10.43 -0.27 13.30
CA GLU A 71 -10.80 0.08 11.94
C GLU A 71 -9.59 0.16 11.02
N LEU A 72 -8.47 0.69 11.53
CA LEU A 72 -7.20 0.71 10.80
C LEU A 72 -6.67 -0.71 10.53
N ASP A 73 -6.80 -1.61 11.50
CA ASP A 73 -6.41 -3.03 11.37
C ASP A 73 -7.14 -3.72 10.18
N LYS A 74 -8.35 -3.27 9.82
CA LYS A 74 -9.13 -3.88 8.71
C LYS A 74 -8.55 -3.57 7.33
N VAL A 75 -7.77 -2.50 7.17
CA VAL A 75 -7.23 -2.09 5.85
C VAL A 75 -6.31 -3.16 5.25
N LEU A 76 -5.62 -3.91 6.11
CA LEU A 76 -4.68 -4.95 5.71
C LEU A 76 -5.23 -6.37 5.93
N SER A 77 -6.50 -6.50 6.34
CA SER A 77 -7.12 -7.76 6.75
C SER A 77 -7.77 -8.58 5.61
N GLU A 78 -7.52 -8.24 4.35
CA GLU A 78 -8.01 -8.98 3.16
C GLU A 78 -6.88 -9.50 2.27
#